data_AF-A0AAT9QPK2-F1
#
_entry.id   AF-A0AAT9QPK2-F1
#
_cell.length_a   1.000
_cell.length_b   1.000
_cell.length_c   1.000
_cell.angle_alpha   90.00
_cell.angle_beta   90.00
_cell.angle_gamma   90.00
#
_symmetry.space_group_name_H-M   'P 1'
#
loop_
_entity.id
_entity.type
_entity.pdbx_description
1 polymer ?
#
loop_
_entity_poly.entity_id
_entity_poly.type
_entity_poly.pdbx_seq_one_letter_code
_entity_poly.pdbx_strand_id
1 'polypeptide(L)'
;MTIRSLPSLSPDQVVQLQDALLANANRLLVSALAILEGGQVALARSLAILGMEESGKAIALHERRVSIAYEPEGTPFVDEALERLWSNHSEKLRKVHRFLVDEKYWFGTEPADQEANAVALGAIERWAKRQDKLKQRGFYVDVDRIGNPLEPTGVGDLETVRAVISHVHQIGWQLRLGEHIEAKAQEEAARDVPASNEAEIEQMRYMFRSVDPDMRERILSNMRIAQPGQKLANDAYRLKLPTGNTHPFANAGRPGYEAETRELLNLATEMDQGNDD
;
A
#
# COMPACT_ATOMS: atom_id res chain seq x y z
N MET A 1 -5.95 3.92 26.26
CA MET A 1 -5.18 5.18 26.10
C MET A 1 -5.62 5.85 24.81
N THR A 2 -6.33 6.97 24.91
CA THR A 2 -6.76 7.78 23.77
C THR A 2 -5.57 8.61 23.30
N ILE A 3 -4.94 8.25 22.19
CA ILE A 3 -4.04 9.16 21.47
C ILE A 3 -4.96 10.24 20.90
N ARG A 4 -4.96 11.41 21.55
CA ARG A 4 -5.93 12.49 21.28
C ARG A 4 -5.61 13.30 20.02
N SER A 5 -4.37 13.21 19.53
CA SER A 5 -3.93 13.65 18.19
C SER A 5 -2.58 13.00 17.88
N LEU A 6 -2.27 12.79 16.61
CA LEU A 6 -0.93 12.35 16.20
C LEU A 6 0.03 13.54 16.40
N PRO A 7 1.14 13.40 17.14
CA PRO A 7 2.10 14.49 17.30
C PRO A 7 2.75 14.84 15.96
N SER A 8 3.34 16.04 15.86
CA SER A 8 4.23 16.33 14.74
C SER A 8 5.37 15.31 14.70
N LEU A 9 5.72 14.87 13.49
CA LEU A 9 6.75 13.85 13.26
C LEU A 9 7.89 14.47 12.48
N SER A 10 9.13 14.19 12.89
CA SER A 10 10.30 14.43 12.05
C SER A 10 10.34 13.45 10.87
N PRO A 11 11.12 13.73 9.82
CA PRO A 11 11.26 12.80 8.68
C PRO A 11 11.66 11.38 9.08
N ASP A 12 12.65 11.24 9.97
CA ASP A 12 13.09 9.93 10.45
C ASP A 12 12.00 9.22 11.25
N GLN A 13 11.22 9.97 12.04
CA GLN A 13 10.09 9.42 12.79
C GLN A 13 8.99 8.92 11.88
N VAL A 14 8.75 9.57 10.73
CA VAL A 14 7.78 9.09 9.73
C VAL A 14 8.19 7.72 9.20
N VAL A 15 9.46 7.54 8.83
CA VAL A 15 9.98 6.25 8.31
C VAL A 15 9.93 5.18 9.40
N GLN A 16 10.39 5.49 10.61
CA GLN A 16 10.34 4.56 11.75
C GLN A 16 8.91 4.14 12.09
N LEU A 17 7.97 5.09 12.06
CA LEU A 17 6.56 4.81 12.31
C LEU A 17 5.98 3.90 11.22
N GLN A 18 6.25 4.19 9.94
CA GLN A 18 5.79 3.34 8.84
C GLN A 18 6.33 1.91 8.96
N ASP A 19 7.63 1.74 9.26
CA ASP A 19 8.25 0.43 9.47
C ASP A 19 7.64 -0.31 10.67
N ALA A 20 7.41 0.39 11.78
CA ALA A 20 6.79 -0.19 12.97
C ALA A 20 5.34 -0.63 12.72
N LEU A 21 4.57 0.16 11.95
CA LEU A 21 3.20 -0.18 11.56
C LEU A 21 3.16 -1.43 10.69
N LEU A 22 4.03 -1.52 9.68
CA LEU A 22 4.13 -2.68 8.80
C LEU A 22 4.54 -3.94 9.57
N ALA A 23 5.56 -3.84 10.43
CA ALA A 23 5.99 -4.94 11.28
C ALA A 23 4.85 -5.41 12.20
N ASN A 24 4.08 -4.48 12.77
CA ASN A 24 2.98 -4.82 13.66
C ASN A 24 1.79 -5.42 12.91
N ALA A 25 1.46 -4.90 11.74
CA ALA A 25 0.44 -5.46 10.86
C ALA A 25 0.76 -6.91 10.51
N ASN A 26 2.00 -7.18 10.07
CA ASN A 26 2.47 -8.53 9.77
C ASN A 26 2.30 -9.48 10.97
N ARG A 27 2.82 -9.11 12.15
CA ARG A 27 2.69 -9.92 13.38
C ARG A 27 1.23 -10.23 13.71
N LEU A 28 0.33 -9.26 13.57
CA LEU A 28 -1.10 -9.43 13.84
C LEU A 28 -1.75 -10.39 12.85
N LEU A 29 -1.41 -10.31 11.57
CA LEU A 29 -1.97 -11.15 10.51
C LEU A 29 -1.44 -12.59 10.58
N VAL A 30 -0.15 -12.78 10.83
CA VAL A 30 0.44 -14.11 11.09
C VAL A 30 -0.20 -14.76 12.31
N SER A 31 -0.38 -13.99 13.39
CA SER A 31 -1.08 -14.49 14.59
C SER A 31 -2.54 -14.83 14.30
N ALA A 32 -3.23 -14.03 13.48
CA ALA A 32 -4.59 -14.28 13.06
C ALA A 32 -4.70 -15.60 12.27
N LEU A 33 -3.76 -15.90 11.36
CA LEU A 33 -3.72 -17.16 10.62
C LEU A 33 -3.51 -18.36 11.54
N ALA A 34 -2.53 -18.31 12.43
CA ALA A 34 -2.26 -19.41 13.36
C ALA A 34 -3.47 -19.71 14.27
N ILE A 35 -4.17 -18.65 14.74
CA ILE A 35 -5.39 -18.79 15.54
C ILE A 35 -6.57 -19.31 14.69
N LEU A 36 -6.65 -18.94 13.42
CA LEU A 36 -7.66 -19.44 12.49
C LEU A 36 -7.49 -20.94 12.23
N GLU A 37 -6.25 -21.40 12.07
CA GLU A 37 -5.90 -22.83 11.93
C GLU A 37 -6.26 -23.63 13.19
N GLY A 38 -6.15 -23.02 14.36
CA GLY A 38 -6.66 -23.57 15.62
C GLY A 38 -8.19 -23.53 15.79
N GLY A 39 -8.95 -23.14 14.75
CA GLY A 39 -10.42 -23.10 14.75
C GLY A 39 -11.04 -21.90 15.47
N GLN A 40 -10.23 -20.97 15.99
CA GLN A 40 -10.71 -19.82 16.77
C GLN A 40 -11.07 -18.63 15.86
N VAL A 41 -12.06 -18.83 14.98
CA VAL A 41 -12.39 -17.91 13.88
C VAL A 41 -12.72 -16.48 14.35
N ALA A 42 -13.46 -16.32 15.46
CA ALA A 42 -13.83 -15.00 15.96
C ALA A 42 -12.61 -14.20 16.43
N LEU A 43 -11.68 -14.85 17.14
CA LEU A 43 -10.44 -14.24 17.61
C LEU A 43 -9.51 -13.90 16.44
N ALA A 44 -9.37 -14.82 15.48
CA ALA A 44 -8.62 -14.59 14.24
C ALA A 44 -9.14 -13.36 13.49
N ARG A 45 -10.47 -13.23 13.32
CA ARG A 45 -11.08 -12.05 12.70
C ARG A 45 -10.75 -10.76 13.45
N SER A 46 -10.80 -10.77 14.78
CA SER A 46 -10.46 -9.59 15.58
C SER A 46 -8.99 -9.17 15.40
N LEU A 47 -8.06 -10.12 15.35
CA LEU A 47 -6.65 -9.84 15.07
C LEU A 47 -6.43 -9.35 13.64
N ALA A 48 -7.12 -9.93 12.66
CA ALA A 48 -7.09 -9.46 11.28
C ALA A 48 -7.58 -8.00 11.17
N ILE A 49 -8.66 -7.64 11.88
CA ILE A 49 -9.14 -6.25 11.96
C ILE A 49 -8.06 -5.32 12.53
N LEU A 50 -7.37 -5.72 13.60
CA LEU A 50 -6.27 -4.93 14.15
C LEU A 50 -5.10 -4.80 13.14
N GLY A 51 -4.74 -5.88 12.44
CA GLY A 51 -3.71 -5.84 11.39
C GLY A 51 -4.08 -4.89 10.25
N MET A 52 -5.35 -4.86 9.85
CA MET A 52 -5.87 -3.89 8.88
C MET A 52 -5.82 -2.45 9.41
N GLU A 53 -6.12 -2.22 10.69
CA GLU A 53 -6.02 -0.86 11.27
C GLU A 53 -4.58 -0.33 11.20
N GLU A 54 -3.57 -1.17 11.46
CA GLU A 54 -2.16 -0.79 11.32
C GLU A 54 -1.75 -0.62 9.85
N SER A 55 -2.21 -1.51 8.97
CA SER A 55 -1.99 -1.40 7.51
C SER A 55 -2.58 -0.10 6.94
N GLY A 56 -3.79 0.28 7.36
CA GLY A 56 -4.45 1.52 6.93
C GLY A 56 -3.68 2.79 7.33
N LYS A 57 -3.02 2.78 8.50
CA LYS A 57 -2.11 3.86 8.91
C LYS A 57 -0.85 3.89 8.04
N ALA A 58 -0.25 2.73 7.75
CA ALA A 58 0.93 2.63 6.90
C ALA A 58 0.65 3.15 5.48
N ILE A 59 -0.50 2.77 4.89
CA ILE A 59 -0.96 3.29 3.59
C ILE A 59 -1.10 4.82 3.64
N ALA A 60 -1.71 5.37 4.69
CA ALA A 60 -1.89 6.82 4.80
C ALA A 60 -0.55 7.58 4.92
N LEU A 61 0.42 7.05 5.66
CA LEU A 61 1.77 7.63 5.71
C LEU A 61 2.45 7.57 4.34
N HIS A 62 2.34 6.44 3.64
CA HIS A 62 2.89 6.28 2.29
C HIS A 62 2.34 7.33 1.34
N GLU A 63 1.01 7.43 1.24
CA GLU A 63 0.36 8.44 0.39
C GLU A 63 0.77 9.87 0.75
N ARG A 64 0.90 10.17 2.05
CA ARG A 64 1.34 11.49 2.52
C ARG A 64 2.78 11.79 2.08
N ARG A 65 3.69 10.81 2.14
CA ARG A 65 5.07 10.95 1.64
C ARG A 65 5.13 11.15 0.13
N VAL A 66 4.20 10.55 -0.61
CA VAL A 66 4.06 10.78 -2.06
C VAL A 66 3.58 12.22 -2.33
N SER A 67 2.51 12.67 -1.66
CA SER A 67 1.87 13.96 -1.96
C SER A 67 2.66 15.18 -1.48
N ILE A 68 3.32 15.09 -0.33
CA ILE A 68 3.97 16.24 0.31
C ILE A 68 5.12 16.85 -0.52
N ALA A 69 5.70 16.06 -1.43
CA ALA A 69 6.71 16.51 -2.38
C ALA A 69 6.20 17.61 -3.35
N TYR A 70 4.89 17.66 -3.56
CA TYR A 70 4.21 18.56 -4.50
C TYR A 70 3.45 19.70 -3.81
N GLU A 71 3.48 19.75 -2.48
CA GLU A 71 2.83 20.78 -1.68
C GLU A 71 3.76 21.98 -1.44
N PRO A 72 3.25 23.13 -0.97
CA PRO A 72 4.10 24.25 -0.59
C PRO A 72 5.19 23.86 0.43
N GLU A 73 6.35 24.50 0.33
CA GLU A 73 7.46 24.29 1.28
C GLU A 73 7.04 24.67 2.71
N GLY A 74 7.37 23.82 3.68
CA GLY A 74 7.03 24.02 5.09
C GLY A 74 5.63 23.52 5.45
N THR A 75 4.90 22.89 4.53
CA THR A 75 3.63 22.24 4.85
C THR A 75 3.85 21.15 5.92
N PRO A 76 3.07 21.12 7.02
CA PRO A 76 3.21 20.07 8.03
C PRO A 76 2.99 18.68 7.45
N PHE A 77 3.83 17.72 7.86
CA PHE A 77 3.64 16.34 7.45
C PHE A 77 2.35 15.74 8.01
N VAL A 78 2.07 15.98 9.29
CA VAL A 78 0.82 15.58 9.93
C VAL A 78 -0.24 16.63 9.63
N ASP A 79 -1.16 16.29 8.73
CA ASP A 79 -2.30 17.12 8.33
C ASP A 79 -3.61 16.64 9.00
N GLU A 80 -4.68 17.43 8.84
CA GLU A 80 -5.99 17.12 9.40
C GLU A 80 -6.54 15.75 8.92
N ALA A 81 -6.19 15.36 7.68
CA ALA A 81 -6.62 14.09 7.12
C ALA A 81 -5.97 12.90 7.84
N LEU A 82 -4.67 12.99 8.14
CA LEU A 82 -3.92 11.99 8.88
C LEU A 82 -4.37 11.92 10.34
N GLU A 83 -4.62 13.06 10.99
CA GLU A 83 -5.17 13.11 12.36
C GLU A 83 -6.54 12.44 12.46
N ARG A 84 -7.44 12.76 11.52
CA ARG A 84 -8.77 12.15 11.44
C ARG A 84 -8.68 10.65 11.20
N LEU A 85 -7.79 10.21 10.31
CA LEU A 85 -7.57 8.79 10.06
C LEU A 85 -7.04 8.10 11.33
N TRP A 86 -6.14 8.72 12.08
CA TRP A 86 -5.57 8.13 13.29
C TRP A 86 -6.63 7.82 14.35
N SER A 87 -7.59 8.72 14.51
CA SER A 87 -8.67 8.64 15.50
C SER A 87 -9.87 7.80 15.05
N ASN A 88 -10.02 7.51 13.75
CA ASN A 88 -11.18 6.81 13.22
C ASN A 88 -10.84 5.42 12.68
N HIS A 89 -11.27 4.38 13.39
CA HIS A 89 -11.05 2.98 13.00
C HIS A 89 -11.70 2.65 11.64
N SER A 90 -12.90 3.17 11.34
CA SER A 90 -13.59 2.85 10.08
C SER A 90 -12.85 3.45 8.88
N GLU A 91 -12.26 4.63 9.05
CA GLU A 91 -11.45 5.27 8.00
C GLU A 91 -10.22 4.43 7.68
N LYS A 92 -9.57 3.81 8.67
CA LYS A 92 -8.43 2.90 8.43
C LYS A 92 -8.83 1.70 7.59
N LEU A 93 -9.95 1.05 7.92
CA LEU A 93 -10.43 -0.10 7.15
C LEU A 93 -10.89 0.30 5.74
N ARG A 94 -11.55 1.45 5.57
CA ARG A 94 -11.88 1.99 4.24
C ARG A 94 -10.63 2.32 3.42
N LYS A 95 -9.56 2.78 4.07
CA LYS A 95 -8.26 3.02 3.42
C LYS A 95 -7.69 1.71 2.87
N VAL A 96 -7.67 0.66 3.70
CA VAL A 96 -7.24 -0.70 3.28
C VAL A 96 -8.09 -1.21 2.11
N HIS A 97 -9.42 -1.13 2.22
CA HIS A 97 -10.31 -1.57 1.16
C HIS A 97 -10.03 -0.86 -0.16
N ARG A 98 -9.95 0.48 -0.16
CA ARG A 98 -9.65 1.24 -1.40
C ARG A 98 -8.29 0.88 -1.98
N PHE A 99 -7.26 0.80 -1.14
CA PHE A 99 -5.92 0.45 -1.58
C PHE A 99 -5.86 -0.92 -2.28
N LEU A 100 -6.54 -1.92 -1.72
CA LEU A 100 -6.60 -3.27 -2.27
C LEU A 100 -7.59 -3.43 -3.44
N VAL A 101 -8.56 -2.51 -3.61
CA VAL A 101 -9.41 -2.48 -4.80
C VAL A 101 -8.66 -1.84 -5.97
N ASP A 102 -8.02 -0.70 -5.71
CA ASP A 102 -7.31 0.07 -6.72
C ASP A 102 -6.02 -0.63 -7.18
N GLU A 103 -5.38 -1.40 -6.28
CA GLU A 103 -4.11 -2.11 -6.45
C GLU A 103 -3.07 -1.31 -7.25
N LYS A 104 -2.83 -0.06 -6.83
CA LYS A 104 -1.95 0.87 -7.54
C LYS A 104 -0.55 0.29 -7.81
N TYR A 105 -0.06 -0.58 -6.92
CA TYR A 105 1.25 -1.23 -7.00
C TYR A 105 1.11 -2.73 -7.27
N TRP A 106 0.22 -3.06 -8.20
CA TRP A 106 -0.04 -4.41 -8.69
C TRP A 106 1.21 -5.12 -9.25
N PHE A 107 1.27 -6.44 -9.03
CA PHE A 107 2.42 -7.28 -9.40
C PHE A 107 2.06 -8.46 -10.33
N GLY A 108 0.83 -8.52 -10.83
CA GLY A 108 0.42 -9.53 -11.81
C GLY A 108 0.81 -9.15 -13.24
N THR A 109 0.73 -10.13 -14.14
CA THR A 109 1.07 -9.97 -15.57
C THR A 109 0.00 -9.26 -16.38
N GLU A 110 -1.25 -9.27 -15.90
CA GLU A 110 -2.40 -8.57 -16.50
C GLU A 110 -2.73 -7.32 -15.68
N PRO A 111 -3.51 -6.34 -16.18
CA PRO A 111 -3.97 -5.23 -15.35
C PRO A 111 -4.78 -5.69 -14.13
N ALA A 112 -4.73 -4.93 -13.03
CA ALA A 112 -5.57 -5.21 -11.86
C ALA A 112 -7.06 -5.10 -12.21
N ASP A 113 -7.85 -6.10 -11.81
CA ASP A 113 -9.31 -6.12 -11.99
C ASP A 113 -10.00 -5.55 -10.75
N GLN A 114 -10.31 -4.25 -10.80
CA GLN A 114 -10.93 -3.53 -9.70
C GLN A 114 -12.32 -4.08 -9.33
N GLU A 115 -13.10 -4.58 -10.29
CA GLU A 115 -14.44 -5.11 -10.04
C GLU A 115 -14.34 -6.47 -9.32
N ALA A 116 -13.46 -7.35 -9.79
CA ALA A 116 -13.19 -8.63 -9.13
C ALA A 116 -12.63 -8.42 -7.71
N ASN A 117 -11.71 -7.45 -7.54
CA ASN A 117 -11.17 -7.09 -6.24
C ASN A 117 -12.26 -6.57 -5.30
N ALA A 118 -13.15 -5.68 -5.77
CA ALA A 118 -14.24 -5.15 -4.96
C ALA A 118 -15.21 -6.26 -4.48
N VAL A 119 -15.50 -7.25 -5.33
CA VAL A 119 -16.34 -8.40 -4.97
C VAL A 119 -15.64 -9.25 -3.89
N ALA A 120 -14.37 -9.60 -4.10
CA ALA A 120 -13.58 -10.39 -3.15
C ALA A 120 -13.42 -9.69 -1.79
N LEU A 121 -13.24 -8.36 -1.80
CA LEU A 121 -12.97 -7.55 -0.61
C LEU A 121 -14.23 -6.97 0.04
N GLY A 122 -15.43 -7.28 -0.47
CA GLY A 122 -16.69 -6.81 0.11
C GLY A 122 -16.88 -7.20 1.58
N ALA A 123 -16.18 -8.23 2.06
CA ALA A 123 -16.09 -8.57 3.48
C ALA A 123 -15.45 -7.46 4.32
N ILE A 124 -14.36 -6.85 3.84
CA ILE A 124 -13.68 -5.75 4.52
C ILE A 124 -14.60 -4.53 4.64
N GLU A 125 -15.37 -4.21 3.60
CA GLU A 125 -16.34 -3.11 3.64
C GLU A 125 -17.43 -3.36 4.69
N ARG A 126 -17.94 -4.60 4.78
CA ARG A 126 -18.90 -5.00 5.83
C ARG A 126 -18.28 -4.91 7.22
N TRP A 127 -17.01 -5.29 7.37
CA TRP A 127 -16.31 -5.21 8.65
C TRP A 127 -16.08 -3.76 9.06
N ALA A 128 -15.73 -2.85 8.14
CA ALA A 128 -15.58 -1.42 8.41
C ALA A 128 -16.85 -0.78 9.01
N LYS A 129 -18.04 -1.26 8.60
CA LYS A 129 -19.35 -0.81 9.11
C LYS A 129 -19.68 -1.35 10.51
N ARG A 130 -19.08 -2.46 10.95
CA ARG A 130 -19.42 -3.17 12.20
C ARG A 130 -18.20 -3.46 13.10
N GLN A 131 -17.08 -2.80 12.85
CA GLN A 131 -15.77 -3.21 13.37
C GLN A 131 -15.70 -3.24 14.90
N ASP A 132 -16.33 -2.30 15.61
CA ASP A 132 -16.21 -2.23 17.06
C ASP A 132 -16.84 -3.46 17.72
N LYS A 133 -18.02 -3.85 17.23
CA LYS A 133 -18.70 -5.08 17.66
C LYS A 133 -17.94 -6.33 17.21
N LEU A 134 -17.43 -6.36 15.98
CA LEU A 134 -16.70 -7.53 15.47
C LEU A 134 -15.36 -7.74 16.18
N LYS A 135 -14.62 -6.66 16.45
CA LYS A 135 -13.36 -6.65 17.19
C LYS A 135 -13.58 -7.12 18.63
N GLN A 136 -14.59 -6.59 19.32
CA GLN A 136 -14.93 -7.01 20.69
C GLN A 136 -15.36 -8.47 20.78
N ARG A 137 -16.12 -8.98 19.81
CA ARG A 137 -16.63 -10.37 19.81
C ARG A 137 -15.55 -11.45 19.78
N GLY A 138 -14.31 -11.14 19.42
CA GLY A 138 -13.19 -12.09 19.53
C GLY A 138 -12.50 -12.08 20.90
N PHE A 139 -12.73 -11.06 21.72
CA PHE A 139 -12.01 -10.85 22.99
C PHE A 139 -12.92 -10.87 24.23
N TYR A 140 -14.21 -10.60 24.07
CA TYR A 140 -15.16 -10.41 25.17
C TYR A 140 -16.44 -11.21 24.95
N VAL A 141 -17.05 -11.62 26.07
CA VAL A 141 -18.44 -12.09 26.11
C VAL A 141 -19.35 -10.87 26.09
N ASP A 142 -20.37 -10.88 25.22
CA ASP A 142 -21.38 -9.82 25.12
C ASP A 142 -22.78 -10.41 25.38
N VAL A 143 -23.83 -9.60 25.32
CA VAL A 143 -25.23 -10.07 25.36
C VAL A 143 -25.98 -9.68 24.10
N ASP A 144 -26.79 -10.60 23.58
CA ASP A 144 -27.64 -10.30 22.42
C ASP A 144 -28.85 -9.44 22.79
N ARG A 145 -29.68 -9.09 21.79
CA ARG A 145 -30.88 -8.24 21.98
C ARG A 145 -31.93 -8.84 22.90
N ILE A 146 -31.85 -10.14 23.20
CA ILE A 146 -32.78 -10.89 24.03
C ILE A 146 -32.13 -11.31 25.36
N GLY A 147 -30.89 -10.90 25.61
CA GLY A 147 -30.15 -11.11 26.85
C GLY A 147 -29.33 -12.41 26.91
N ASN A 148 -29.21 -13.15 25.81
CA ASN A 148 -28.39 -14.37 25.80
C ASN A 148 -26.89 -14.01 25.74
N PRO A 149 -26.01 -14.76 26.44
CA PRO A 149 -24.57 -14.57 26.32
C PRO A 149 -24.12 -14.89 24.89
N LEU A 150 -23.38 -13.95 24.31
CA LEU A 150 -22.65 -14.10 23.06
C LEU A 150 -21.19 -14.39 23.40
N GLU A 151 -20.85 -15.67 23.39
CA GLU A 151 -19.46 -16.10 23.57
C GLU A 151 -18.62 -15.82 22.31
N PRO A 152 -17.29 -15.74 22.44
CA PRO A 152 -16.35 -15.67 21.31
C PRO A 152 -16.28 -16.94 20.45
N THR A 153 -17.31 -17.77 20.46
CA THR A 153 -17.40 -19.05 19.76
C THR A 153 -18.52 -19.00 18.73
N GLY A 154 -18.30 -19.60 17.55
CA GLY A 154 -19.40 -20.10 16.72
C GLY A 154 -20.09 -19.16 15.71
N VAL A 155 -19.52 -18.01 15.29
CA VAL A 155 -20.06 -17.28 14.12
C VAL A 155 -18.91 -16.79 13.22
N GLY A 156 -18.38 -17.72 12.43
CA GLY A 156 -17.18 -17.48 11.65
C GLY A 156 -17.26 -18.13 10.28
N ASP A 157 -17.42 -17.30 9.26
CA ASP A 157 -17.14 -17.64 7.87
C ASP A 157 -15.62 -17.75 7.72
N LEU A 158 -15.09 -18.96 8.00
CA LEU A 158 -13.66 -19.28 8.04
C LEU A 158 -12.98 -18.90 6.72
N GLU A 159 -13.61 -19.24 5.60
CA GLU A 159 -13.11 -18.97 4.26
C GLU A 159 -13.01 -17.46 4.02
N THR A 160 -14.04 -16.69 4.39
CA THR A 160 -13.96 -15.22 4.29
C THR A 160 -12.83 -14.65 5.16
N VAL A 161 -12.63 -15.16 6.38
CA VAL A 161 -11.54 -14.66 7.25
C VAL A 161 -10.17 -15.00 6.65
N ARG A 162 -9.99 -16.23 6.14
CA ARG A 162 -8.76 -16.66 5.47
C ARG A 162 -8.48 -15.78 4.25
N ALA A 163 -9.46 -15.60 3.36
CA ALA A 163 -9.34 -14.77 2.17
C ALA A 163 -8.95 -13.32 2.51
N VAL A 164 -9.61 -12.71 3.49
CA VAL A 164 -9.27 -11.34 3.93
C VAL A 164 -7.83 -11.26 4.44
N ILE A 165 -7.39 -12.22 5.27
CA ILE A 165 -6.01 -12.20 5.76
C ILE A 165 -5.01 -12.32 4.61
N SER A 166 -5.25 -13.22 3.65
CA SER A 166 -4.40 -13.39 2.47
C SER A 166 -4.24 -12.10 1.66
N HIS A 167 -5.33 -11.36 1.44
CA HIS A 167 -5.27 -10.07 0.73
C HIS A 167 -4.53 -8.99 1.53
N VAL A 168 -4.81 -8.87 2.84
CA VAL A 168 -4.22 -7.80 3.66
C VAL A 168 -2.71 -8.03 3.89
N HIS A 169 -2.26 -9.29 3.94
CA HIS A 169 -0.84 -9.61 4.12
C HIS A 169 0.03 -8.97 3.02
N GLN A 170 -0.48 -8.86 1.80
CA GLN A 170 0.27 -8.33 0.65
C GLN A 170 0.52 -6.82 0.69
N ILE A 171 -0.22 -6.07 1.50
CA ILE A 171 -0.14 -4.60 1.57
C ILE A 171 1.29 -4.15 1.87
N GLY A 172 1.99 -4.86 2.77
CA GLY A 172 3.36 -4.51 3.11
C GLY A 172 4.26 -4.46 1.89
N TRP A 173 4.19 -5.50 1.04
CA TRP A 173 5.04 -5.63 -0.12
C TRP A 173 4.64 -4.62 -1.20
N GLN A 174 3.33 -4.48 -1.43
CA GLN A 174 2.78 -3.48 -2.35
C GLN A 174 3.25 -2.06 -1.99
N LEU A 175 3.25 -1.71 -0.70
CA LEU A 175 3.76 -0.41 -0.25
C LEU A 175 5.26 -0.27 -0.50
N ARG A 176 6.07 -1.30 -0.26
CA ARG A 176 7.52 -1.24 -0.53
C ARG A 176 7.85 -1.09 -2.00
N LEU A 177 7.13 -1.80 -2.87
CA LEU A 177 7.23 -1.60 -4.30
C LEU A 177 6.79 -0.18 -4.70
N GLY A 178 5.69 0.29 -4.12
CA GLY A 178 5.21 1.66 -4.31
C GLY A 178 6.22 2.72 -3.89
N GLU A 179 6.93 2.53 -2.78
CA GLU A 179 8.00 3.43 -2.35
C GLU A 179 9.08 3.56 -3.41
N HIS A 180 9.47 2.45 -4.04
CA HIS A 180 10.46 2.44 -5.10
C HIS A 180 9.96 3.15 -6.37
N ILE A 181 8.76 2.80 -6.83
CA ILE A 181 8.13 3.37 -8.03
C ILE A 181 7.99 4.89 -7.88
N GLU A 182 7.43 5.34 -6.76
CA GLU A 182 7.17 6.76 -6.50
C GLU A 182 8.45 7.55 -6.25
N ALA A 183 9.44 6.98 -5.54
CA ALA A 183 10.76 7.62 -5.38
C ALA A 183 11.43 7.85 -6.74
N LYS A 184 11.39 6.84 -7.63
CA LYS A 184 11.94 6.95 -8.98
C LYS A 184 11.20 8.01 -9.80
N ALA A 185 9.87 8.02 -9.76
CA ALA A 185 9.07 9.03 -10.45
C ALA A 185 9.35 10.45 -9.94
N GLN A 186 9.51 10.63 -8.62
CA GLN A 186 9.90 11.91 -8.02
C GLN A 186 11.31 12.34 -8.44
N GLU A 187 12.28 11.42 -8.46
CA GLU A 187 13.64 11.71 -8.93
C GLU A 187 13.69 12.06 -10.42
N GLU A 188 12.91 11.37 -11.25
CA GLU A 188 12.77 11.68 -12.68
C GLU A 188 12.12 13.04 -12.90
N ALA A 189 11.05 13.35 -12.17
CA ALA A 189 10.39 14.65 -12.23
C ALA A 189 11.33 15.79 -11.82
N ALA A 190 12.18 15.57 -10.80
CA ALA A 190 13.12 16.58 -10.30
C ALA A 190 14.39 16.74 -11.16
N ARG A 191 14.63 15.86 -12.14
CA ARG A 191 15.86 15.88 -12.94
C ARG A 191 15.74 16.86 -14.10
N ASP A 192 16.73 17.74 -14.23
CA ASP A 192 16.89 18.57 -15.43
C ASP A 192 17.15 17.67 -16.65
N VAL A 193 16.42 17.92 -17.74
CA VAL A 193 16.68 17.29 -19.02
C VAL A 193 17.56 18.23 -19.84
N PRO A 194 18.85 17.94 -20.04
CA PRO A 194 19.72 18.78 -20.84
C PRO A 194 19.25 18.80 -22.30
N ALA A 195 19.53 19.89 -23.00
CA ALA A 195 19.32 19.95 -24.44
C ALA A 195 20.14 18.84 -25.13
N SER A 196 19.51 18.11 -26.06
CA SER A 196 20.18 17.12 -26.88
C SER A 196 21.19 17.79 -27.81
N ASN A 197 22.30 17.11 -28.08
CA ASN A 197 23.25 17.59 -29.08
C ASN A 197 22.76 17.29 -30.51
N GLU A 198 23.37 17.93 -31.53
CA GLU A 198 22.89 17.79 -32.91
C GLU A 198 23.02 16.36 -33.45
N ALA A 199 23.98 15.56 -32.96
CA ALA A 199 24.12 14.17 -33.37
C ALA A 199 22.97 13.29 -32.84
N GLU A 200 22.53 13.51 -31.60
CA GLU A 200 21.35 12.86 -31.01
C GLU A 200 20.06 13.28 -31.72
N ILE A 201 19.95 14.56 -32.07
CA ILE A 201 18.79 15.10 -32.81
C ILE A 201 18.71 14.48 -34.20
N GLU A 202 19.83 14.34 -34.91
CA GLU A 202 19.86 13.71 -36.23
C GLU A 202 19.55 12.21 -36.17
N GLN A 203 20.04 11.52 -35.14
CA GLN A 203 19.67 10.12 -34.89
C GLN A 203 18.17 9.98 -34.64
N MET A 204 17.58 10.89 -33.86
CA MET A 204 16.15 10.90 -33.56
C MET A 204 15.31 11.26 -34.79
N ARG A 205 15.79 12.18 -35.63
CA ARG A 205 15.21 12.54 -36.93
C ARG A 205 15.13 11.33 -37.87
N TYR A 206 16.18 10.51 -37.90
CA TYR A 206 16.18 9.26 -38.66
C TYR A 206 15.20 8.22 -38.11
N MET A 207 15.13 8.05 -36.78
CA MET A 207 14.21 7.10 -36.15
C MET A 207 12.73 7.48 -36.37
N PHE A 208 12.40 8.78 -36.32
CA PHE A 208 11.04 9.28 -36.53
C PHE A 208 10.73 9.64 -38.00
N ARG A 209 11.47 9.10 -38.97
CA ARG A 209 11.25 9.39 -40.40
C ARG A 209 9.83 9.07 -40.90
N SER A 210 9.14 8.14 -40.24
CA SER A 210 7.77 7.71 -40.55
C SER A 210 6.69 8.49 -39.78
N VAL A 211 7.07 9.35 -38.83
CA VAL A 211 6.14 10.27 -38.16
C VAL A 211 5.88 11.46 -39.06
N ASP A 212 4.69 12.03 -38.94
CA ASP A 212 4.31 13.28 -39.59
C ASP A 212 5.42 14.35 -39.48
N PRO A 213 5.83 14.99 -40.59
CA PRO A 213 6.95 15.93 -40.60
C PRO A 213 6.81 17.09 -39.61
N ASP A 214 5.61 17.65 -39.46
CA ASP A 214 5.37 18.79 -38.57
C ASP A 214 5.43 18.37 -37.10
N MET A 215 4.85 17.20 -36.78
CA MET A 215 4.98 16.61 -35.44
C MET A 215 6.45 16.28 -35.12
N ARG A 216 7.18 15.71 -36.07
CA ARG A 216 8.61 15.39 -35.92
C ARG A 216 9.44 16.64 -35.65
N GLU A 217 9.30 17.71 -36.44
CA GLU A 217 10.06 18.94 -36.20
C GLU A 217 9.71 19.60 -34.86
N ARG A 218 8.45 19.50 -34.41
CA ARG A 218 8.08 19.95 -33.05
C ARG A 218 8.81 19.16 -31.97
N ILE A 219 8.88 17.82 -32.08
CA ILE A 219 9.61 16.97 -31.13
C ILE A 219 11.10 17.33 -31.13
N LEU A 220 11.73 17.44 -32.31
CA LEU A 220 13.15 17.76 -32.44
C LEU A 220 13.48 19.17 -31.95
N SER A 221 12.59 20.14 -32.18
CA SER A 221 12.75 21.51 -31.66
C SER A 221 12.66 21.54 -30.14
N ASN A 222 11.78 20.73 -29.54
CA ASN A 222 11.70 20.60 -28.09
C ASN A 222 12.97 19.96 -27.50
N MET A 223 13.61 19.00 -28.20
CA MET A 223 14.86 18.38 -27.75
C MET A 223 16.05 19.37 -27.69
N ARG A 224 16.01 20.45 -28.49
CA ARG A 224 17.05 21.50 -28.46
C ARG A 224 16.94 22.43 -27.24
N ILE A 225 15.84 22.35 -26.50
CA ILE A 225 15.57 23.21 -25.35
C ILE A 225 15.80 22.39 -24.09
N ALA A 226 16.73 22.83 -23.25
CA ALA A 226 16.90 22.25 -21.92
C ALA A 226 15.61 22.46 -21.11
N GLN A 227 15.09 21.39 -20.51
CA GLN A 227 13.90 21.45 -19.67
C GLN A 227 14.32 21.36 -18.21
N PRO A 228 14.08 22.42 -17.40
CA PRO A 228 14.35 22.33 -15.98
C PRO A 228 13.43 21.29 -15.33
N GLY A 229 13.97 20.54 -14.38
CA GLY A 229 13.21 19.61 -13.57
C GLY A 229 12.15 20.33 -12.73
N GLN A 230 11.12 19.60 -12.35
CA GLN A 230 10.13 20.07 -11.41
C GLN A 230 10.77 20.25 -10.03
N LYS A 231 10.65 21.45 -9.47
CA LYS A 231 11.03 21.68 -8.07
C LYS A 231 10.08 20.93 -7.15
N LEU A 232 10.61 19.92 -6.45
CA LEU A 232 9.90 19.24 -5.37
C LEU A 232 10.23 19.90 -4.03
N ALA A 233 9.19 20.23 -3.27
CA ALA A 233 9.31 20.82 -1.94
C ALA A 233 9.40 19.75 -0.86
N ASN A 234 9.67 20.16 0.38
CA ASN A 234 9.63 19.28 1.56
C ASN A 234 10.52 18.03 1.40
N ASP A 235 11.69 18.19 0.76
CA ASP A 235 12.59 17.12 0.32
C ASP A 235 12.97 16.13 1.45
N ALA A 236 12.96 16.57 2.71
CA ALA A 236 13.24 15.70 3.84
C ALA A 236 12.16 14.60 4.04
N TYR A 237 10.89 14.86 3.74
CA TYR A 237 9.77 13.94 3.99
C TYR A 237 9.42 13.03 2.81
N ARG A 238 9.80 13.42 1.59
CA ARG A 238 9.43 12.67 0.38
C ARG A 238 10.14 11.32 0.29
N LEU A 239 9.73 10.51 -0.68
CA LEU A 239 10.36 9.23 -0.96
C LEU A 239 11.71 9.45 -1.64
N LYS A 240 12.71 8.67 -1.24
CA LYS A 240 14.07 8.72 -1.80
C LYS A 240 14.57 7.31 -2.04
N LEU A 241 15.24 7.08 -3.16
CA LEU A 241 15.97 5.84 -3.36
C LEU A 241 17.25 5.88 -2.50
N PRO A 242 17.66 4.74 -1.90
CA PRO A 242 19.00 4.62 -1.35
C PRO A 242 20.02 4.94 -2.45
N THR A 243 21.00 5.79 -2.13
CA THR A 243 21.98 6.28 -3.11
C THR A 243 22.62 5.13 -3.89
N GLY A 244 22.47 5.15 -5.21
CA GLY A 244 23.15 4.24 -6.14
C GLY A 244 22.45 2.92 -6.43
N ASN A 245 21.23 2.65 -5.93
CA ASN A 245 20.54 1.38 -6.18
C ASN A 245 19.14 1.57 -6.80
N THR A 246 19.03 1.28 -8.09
CA THR A 246 17.77 1.22 -8.85
C THR A 246 17.00 -0.09 -8.63
N HIS A 247 17.46 -0.95 -7.71
CA HIS A 247 16.86 -2.25 -7.49
C HIS A 247 15.74 -2.19 -6.45
N PRO A 248 14.50 -2.61 -6.78
CA PRO A 248 13.36 -2.54 -5.85
C PRO A 248 13.56 -3.42 -4.60
N PHE A 249 14.42 -4.44 -4.68
CA PHE A 249 14.72 -5.34 -3.56
C PHE A 249 15.95 -4.94 -2.74
N ALA A 250 16.52 -3.75 -2.96
CA ALA A 250 17.65 -3.26 -2.16
C ALA A 250 17.32 -3.15 -0.65
N ASN A 251 16.03 -3.06 -0.33
CA ASN A 251 15.49 -2.99 1.02
C ASN A 251 14.88 -4.32 1.51
N ALA A 252 15.10 -5.44 0.79
CA ALA A 252 14.62 -6.75 1.21
C ALA A 252 15.09 -7.07 2.64
N GLY A 253 14.17 -7.52 3.49
CA GLY A 253 14.40 -7.72 4.93
C GLY A 253 13.95 -6.57 5.83
N ARG A 254 13.53 -5.43 5.28
CA ARG A 254 12.76 -4.43 6.04
C ARG A 254 11.32 -4.92 6.30
N PRO A 255 10.61 -4.37 7.30
CA PRO A 255 9.20 -4.67 7.49
C PRO A 255 8.36 -4.38 6.23
N GLY A 256 7.37 -5.20 5.93
CA GLY A 256 6.58 -5.15 4.71
C GLY A 256 7.07 -6.08 3.60
N TYR A 257 8.23 -6.73 3.71
CA TYR A 257 8.69 -7.71 2.71
C TYR A 257 8.31 -9.17 3.05
N GLU A 258 7.64 -9.41 4.18
CA GLU A 258 7.41 -10.75 4.74
C GLU A 258 6.29 -11.53 4.04
N ALA A 259 5.46 -10.85 3.25
CA ALA A 259 4.38 -11.49 2.53
C ALA A 259 4.90 -12.16 1.26
N GLU A 260 4.86 -13.49 1.23
CA GLU A 260 4.99 -14.25 -0.02
C GLU A 260 3.80 -13.89 -0.94
N THR A 261 4.12 -13.56 -2.19
CA THR A 261 3.20 -12.99 -3.17
C THR A 261 2.03 -13.92 -3.46
N ARG A 262 0.84 -13.38 -3.76
CA ARG A 262 -0.31 -14.14 -4.29
C ARG A 262 0.07 -15.07 -5.43
N GLU A 263 0.90 -14.57 -6.34
CA GLU A 263 1.42 -15.35 -7.47
C GLU A 263 2.41 -16.42 -7.03
N LEU A 264 3.20 -16.20 -5.97
CA LEU A 264 4.05 -17.27 -5.41
C LEU A 264 3.19 -18.34 -4.72
N LEU A 265 2.10 -17.96 -4.05
CA LEU A 265 1.16 -18.90 -3.43
C LEU A 265 0.29 -19.63 -4.46
N ASN A 266 -0.14 -18.94 -5.53
CA ASN A 266 -0.86 -19.54 -6.66
C ASN A 266 0.06 -20.51 -7.40
N LEU A 267 1.29 -20.11 -7.71
CA LEU A 267 2.30 -21.00 -8.31
C LEU A 267 2.61 -22.19 -7.40
N ALA A 268 2.72 -22.00 -6.08
CA ALA A 268 2.88 -23.11 -5.14
C ALA A 268 1.67 -24.06 -5.15
N THR A 269 0.45 -23.50 -5.21
CA THR A 269 -0.79 -24.29 -5.28
C THR A 269 -0.92 -25.05 -6.60
N GLU A 270 -0.55 -24.43 -7.73
CA GLU A 270 -0.52 -25.07 -9.06
C GLU A 270 0.55 -26.16 -9.14
N MET A 271 1.72 -25.94 -8.52
CA MET A 271 2.78 -26.94 -8.44
C MET A 271 2.43 -28.12 -7.52
N ASP A 272 1.68 -27.88 -6.44
CA ASP A 272 1.18 -28.94 -5.56
C ASP A 272 0.04 -29.73 -6.22
N GLN A 273 -0.80 -29.09 -7.04
CA GLN A 273 -1.86 -29.76 -7.82
C GLN A 273 -1.32 -30.49 -9.07
N GLY A 274 -0.16 -30.09 -9.59
CA GLY A 274 0.51 -30.73 -10.74
C GLY A 274 1.37 -31.95 -10.38
N ASN A 275 1.44 -32.35 -9.11
CA ASN A 275 2.19 -33.52 -8.63
C ASN A 275 1.30 -34.71 -8.20
N ASP A 276 -0.02 -34.61 -8.42
CA ASP A 276 -1.00 -35.68 -8.11
C ASP A 276 -1.46 -36.48 -9.35
N ASP A 277 -0.80 -36.32 -10.51
CA ASP A 277 -0.96 -37.13 -11.73
C ASP A 277 0.34 -37.89 -12.08
#